data_AF-A0A659UK09-F1
#
_entry.id   AF-A0A659UK09-F1
#
_cell.length_a   1.000
_cell.length_b   1.000
_cell.length_c   1.000
_cell.angle_alpha   90.00
_cell.angle_beta   90.00
_cell.angle_gamma   90.00
#
_symmetry.space_group_name_H-M   'P 1'
#
loop_
_entity.id
_entity.type
_entity.pdbx_description
1 polymer ?
#
loop_
_entity_poly.entity_id
_entity_poly.type
_entity_poly.pdbx_seq_one_letter_code
_entity_poly.pdbx_strand_id
1 'polypeptide(L)'
;AALAANWVPRAASGNYAFNDAHAMMAFVGAGLDAPARTLLEAQREAMRGDADNAAFTRDVGHPLTLAIKAFGEGNYAETIRLIRPIRAIAHRFGGSHAQRDVIDL
;
A
#
# COMPACT_ATOMS: atom_id res chain seq x y z
N ALA A 1 12.78 13.74 1.62
CA ALA A 1 13.38 13.39 0.31
C ALA A 1 14.30 12.15 0.38
N ALA A 2 15.37 12.14 1.17
CA ALA A 2 16.32 11.02 1.22
C ALA A 2 15.69 9.65 1.60
N LEU A 3 14.75 9.63 2.55
CA LEU A 3 14.06 8.39 2.94
C LEU A 3 13.25 7.77 1.80
N ALA A 4 12.55 8.58 1.00
CA ALA A 4 11.74 8.11 -0.11
C ALA A 4 12.61 7.57 -1.26
N ALA A 5 13.79 8.16 -1.47
CA ALA A 5 14.75 7.69 -2.48
C ALA A 5 15.20 6.23 -2.23
N ASN A 6 15.33 5.82 -0.96
CA ASN A 6 15.71 4.45 -0.59
C ASN A 6 14.66 3.39 -0.99
N TRP A 7 13.41 3.80 -1.21
CA TRP A 7 12.32 2.92 -1.62
C TRP A 7 12.22 2.73 -3.13
N VAL A 8 12.76 3.66 -3.93
CA VAL A 8 12.64 3.62 -5.41
C VAL A 8 13.16 2.31 -6.01
N PRO A 9 14.33 1.76 -5.60
CA PRO A 9 14.81 0.48 -6.13
C PRO A 9 13.92 -0.73 -5.78
N ARG A 10 13.06 -0.58 -4.76
CA ARG A 10 12.18 -1.64 -4.24
C ARG A 10 10.74 -1.52 -4.74
N ALA A 11 10.40 -0.41 -5.41
CA ALA A 11 9.04 -0.14 -5.87
C ALA A 11 8.54 -1.16 -6.90
N ALA A 12 9.44 -1.75 -7.70
CA ALA A 12 9.10 -2.74 -8.70
C ALA A 12 9.01 -4.17 -8.16
N SER A 13 9.36 -4.39 -6.88
CA SER A 13 9.54 -5.74 -6.35
C SER A 13 8.22 -6.47 -6.09
N GLY A 14 7.14 -5.77 -5.70
CA GLY A 14 5.82 -6.37 -5.43
C GLY A 14 5.80 -7.53 -4.41
N ASN A 15 6.89 -7.71 -3.67
CA ASN A 15 7.18 -8.93 -2.93
C ASN A 15 6.50 -8.97 -1.55
N TYR A 16 6.06 -7.83 -1.02
CA TYR A 16 5.48 -7.76 0.32
C TYR A 16 4.57 -6.53 0.48
N ALA A 17 3.26 -6.76 0.48
CA ALA A 17 2.24 -5.71 0.57
C ALA A 17 2.43 -4.73 1.75
N PHE A 18 3.03 -5.20 2.84
CA PHE A 18 3.40 -4.35 3.98
C PHE A 18 4.48 -3.31 3.62
N ASN A 19 5.53 -3.73 2.91
CA ASN A 19 6.60 -2.83 2.47
C ASN A 19 6.06 -1.82 1.44
N ASP A 20 5.15 -2.28 0.58
CA ASP A 20 4.52 -1.43 -0.42
C ASP A 20 3.69 -0.31 0.22
N ALA A 21 2.93 -0.60 1.28
CA ALA A 21 2.19 0.42 2.02
C ALA A 21 3.13 1.52 2.59
N HIS A 22 4.28 1.12 3.16
CA HIS A 22 5.27 2.07 3.67
C HIS A 22 5.96 2.86 2.56
N ALA A 23 6.29 2.21 1.44
CA ALA A 23 6.83 2.87 0.27
C ALA A 23 5.85 3.91 -0.27
N MET A 24 4.56 3.57 -0.38
CA MET A 24 3.53 4.50 -0.83
C MET A 24 3.38 5.70 0.11
N MET A 25 3.38 5.49 1.43
CA MET A 25 3.38 6.61 2.40
C MET A 25 4.58 7.54 2.20
N ALA A 26 5.78 6.97 1.98
CA ALA A 26 6.99 7.74 1.74
C ALA A 26 6.94 8.49 0.39
N PHE A 27 6.39 7.88 -0.66
CA PHE A 27 6.24 8.52 -1.97
C PHE A 27 5.23 9.67 -1.93
N VAL A 28 4.06 9.45 -1.33
CA VAL A 28 3.04 10.49 -1.13
C VAL A 28 3.60 11.64 -0.30
N GLY A 29 4.20 11.34 0.86
CA GLY A 29 4.78 12.38 1.73
C GLY A 29 5.95 13.15 1.11
N ALA A 30 6.56 12.62 0.04
CA ALA A 30 7.63 13.28 -0.71
C ALA A 30 7.18 13.85 -2.07
N GLY A 31 5.90 13.74 -2.45
CA GLY A 31 5.39 14.19 -3.75
C GLY A 31 5.95 13.40 -4.95
N LEU A 32 6.31 12.13 -4.78
CA LEU A 32 6.94 11.30 -5.81
C LEU A 32 5.90 10.44 -6.55
N ASP A 33 5.21 11.04 -7.52
CA ASP A 33 4.11 10.39 -8.25
C ASP A 33 4.55 9.25 -9.17
N ALA A 34 5.73 9.35 -9.77
CA ALA A 34 6.21 8.31 -10.70
C ALA A 34 6.52 6.99 -9.96
N PRO A 35 7.31 6.98 -8.87
CA PRO A 35 7.48 5.78 -8.05
C PRO A 35 6.18 5.23 -7.47
N ALA A 36 5.24 6.09 -7.05
CA ALA A 36 3.92 5.67 -6.59
C ALA A 36 3.13 4.91 -7.67
N ARG A 37 3.17 5.38 -8.92
CA ARG A 37 2.55 4.68 -10.06
C ARG A 37 3.22 3.36 -10.37
N THR A 38 4.56 3.32 -10.41
CA THR A 38 5.32 2.09 -10.62
C THR A 38 5.01 1.02 -9.56
N LEU A 39 4.87 1.42 -8.30
CA LEU A 39 4.49 0.51 -7.22
C LEU A 39 3.11 -0.12 -7.46
N LEU A 40 2.12 0.68 -7.86
CA LEU A 40 0.78 0.19 -8.16
C LEU A 40 0.75 -0.74 -9.38
N GLU A 41 1.61 -0.49 -10.38
CA GLU A 41 1.79 -1.38 -11.53
C GLU A 41 2.40 -2.73 -11.11
N ALA A 42 3.44 -2.70 -10.27
CA ALA A 42 4.07 -3.90 -9.75
C ALA A 42 3.08 -4.75 -8.93
N GLN A 43 2.24 -4.13 -8.10
CA GLN A 43 1.18 -4.85 -7.39
C GLN A 43 0.15 -5.47 -8.34
N ARG A 44 -0.25 -4.76 -9.41
CA ARG A 44 -1.16 -5.32 -10.41
C ARG A 44 -0.59 -6.55 -11.09
N GLU A 45 0.71 -6.56 -11.37
CA GLU A 45 1.39 -7.73 -11.92
C GLU A 45 1.48 -8.86 -10.88
N ALA A 46 1.92 -8.57 -9.65
CA ALA A 46 2.04 -9.56 -8.59
C ALA A 46 0.71 -10.28 -8.29
N MET A 47 -0.41 -9.56 -8.37
CA MET A 47 -1.76 -10.11 -8.16
C MET A 47 -2.22 -11.07 -9.27
N ARG A 48 -1.54 -11.12 -10.42
CA ARG A 48 -1.84 -12.08 -11.51
C ARG A 48 -1.24 -13.46 -11.26
N GLY A 49 -0.28 -13.58 -10.34
CA GLY A 49 0.28 -14.85 -9.95
C GLY A 49 -0.60 -15.62 -8.96
N ASP A 50 -0.23 -16.87 -8.74
CA ASP A 50 -0.96 -17.81 -7.85
C ASP A 50 -0.27 -18.02 -6.50
N ALA A 51 0.76 -17.22 -6.19
CA ALA A 51 1.47 -17.29 -4.91
C ALA A 51 0.58 -16.80 -3.75
N ASP A 52 0.82 -17.29 -2.53
CA ASP A 52 0.09 -16.86 -1.33
C ASP A 52 0.10 -15.33 -1.13
N ASN A 53 1.19 -14.67 -1.53
CA ASN A 53 1.32 -13.21 -1.47
C ASN A 53 0.42 -12.49 -2.49
N ALA A 54 0.00 -13.13 -3.58
CA ALA A 54 -0.87 -12.53 -4.59
C ALA A 54 -2.29 -12.31 -4.06
N ALA A 55 -2.86 -13.30 -3.36
CA ALA A 55 -4.16 -13.16 -2.70
C ALA A 55 -4.11 -12.09 -1.61
N PHE A 56 -3.05 -12.05 -0.80
CA PHE A 56 -2.88 -11.04 0.23
C PHE A 56 -2.72 -9.62 -0.35
N THR A 57 -1.92 -9.47 -1.39
CA THR A 57 -1.78 -8.20 -2.11
C THR A 57 -3.11 -7.76 -2.70
N ARG A 58 -3.94 -8.69 -3.20
CA ARG A 58 -5.27 -8.39 -3.74
C ARG A 58 -6.27 -7.91 -2.69
N ASP A 59 -6.34 -8.63 -1.58
CA ASP A 59 -7.41 -8.43 -0.60
C ASP A 59 -7.10 -7.30 0.38
N VAL A 60 -5.82 -7.01 0.64
CA VAL A 60 -5.40 -6.05 1.66
C VAL A 60 -4.38 -5.05 1.15
N GLY A 61 -3.27 -5.53 0.57
CA GLY A 61 -2.15 -4.69 0.18
C GLY A 61 -2.52 -3.58 -0.80
N HIS A 62 -3.06 -3.97 -1.95
CA HIS A 62 -3.39 -3.08 -3.04
C HIS A 62 -4.48 -2.05 -2.66
N PRO A 63 -5.61 -2.44 -2.02
CA PRO A 63 -6.58 -1.47 -1.51
C PRO A 63 -5.98 -0.45 -0.53
N LEU A 64 -5.11 -0.88 0.38
CA LEU A 64 -4.45 0.02 1.33
C LEU A 64 -3.51 1.01 0.60
N THR A 65 -2.74 0.52 -0.37
CA THR A 65 -1.80 1.33 -1.15
C THR A 65 -2.55 2.38 -1.99
N LEU A 66 -3.69 2.01 -2.58
CA LEU A 66 -4.60 2.95 -3.26
C LEU A 66 -5.19 3.98 -2.30
N ALA A 67 -5.57 3.57 -1.09
CA ALA A 67 -6.15 4.48 -0.11
C ALA A 67 -5.16 5.56 0.36
N ILE A 68 -3.89 5.17 0.58
CA ILE A 68 -2.81 6.11 0.95
C ILE A 68 -2.59 7.12 -0.18
N LYS A 69 -2.57 6.67 -1.44
CA LYS A 69 -2.46 7.57 -2.59
C LYS A 69 -3.64 8.55 -2.67
N ALA A 70 -4.87 8.04 -2.55
CA ALA A 70 -6.08 8.87 -2.57
C ALA A 70 -6.07 9.91 -1.43
N PHE A 71 -5.54 9.55 -0.25
CA PHE A 71 -5.40 10.46 0.88
C PHE A 71 -4.41 11.58 0.55
N GLY A 72 -3.27 11.24 -0.05
CA GLY A 72 -2.28 12.20 -0.54
C GLY A 72 -2.82 13.18 -1.58
N GLU A 73 -3.79 12.75 -2.38
CA GLU A 73 -4.47 13.56 -3.39
C GLU A 73 -5.64 14.38 -2.83
N GLY A 74 -5.91 14.30 -1.51
CA GLY A 74 -7.05 14.96 -0.87
C GLY A 74 -8.41 14.31 -1.17
N ASN A 75 -8.44 13.13 -1.79
CA ASN A 75 -9.66 12.39 -2.07
C ASN A 75 -10.07 11.49 -0.89
N TYR A 76 -10.46 12.13 0.21
CA TYR A 76 -10.76 11.43 1.47
C TYR A 76 -11.97 10.48 1.37
N ALA A 77 -12.95 10.78 0.52
CA ALA A 77 -14.09 9.90 0.28
C ALA A 77 -13.63 8.55 -0.30
N GLU A 78 -12.71 8.58 -1.26
CA GLU A 78 -12.13 7.38 -1.85
C GLU A 78 -11.23 6.63 -0.87
N THR A 79 -10.42 7.34 -0.09
CA THR A 79 -9.63 6.74 1.00
C THR A 79 -10.53 5.92 1.93
N ILE A 80 -11.63 6.50 2.41
CA ILE A 80 -12.56 5.83 3.32
C ILE A 80 -13.20 4.61 2.64
N ARG A 81 -13.63 4.76 1.37
CA ARG A 81 -14.24 3.66 0.59
C ARG A 81 -13.30 2.46 0.49
N LEU A 82 -12.00 2.70 0.28
CA LEU A 82 -10.98 1.67 0.12
C LEU A 82 -10.55 1.04 1.46
N ILE A 83 -10.46 1.82 2.54
CA ILE A 83 -10.02 1.31 3.85
C ILE A 83 -11.12 0.53 4.57
N ARG A 84 -12.38 0.98 4.51
CA ARG A 84 -13.50 0.34 5.23
C ARG A 84 -13.57 -1.19 5.11
N PRO A 85 -13.52 -1.79 3.91
CA PRO A 85 -13.64 -3.25 3.77
C PRO A 85 -12.42 -4.01 4.30
N ILE A 86 -11.23 -3.40 4.31
CA ILE A 86 -10.01 -4.09 4.75
C ILE A 86 -9.83 -4.09 6.26
N ARG A 87 -10.45 -3.16 7.00
CA ARG A 87 -10.35 -3.08 8.48
C ARG A 87 -10.68 -4.41 9.17
N ALA A 88 -11.77 -5.06 8.75
CA ALA A 88 -12.22 -6.32 9.34
C ALA A 88 -11.22 -7.48 9.15
N ILE A 89 -10.38 -7.41 8.11
CA ILE A 89 -9.44 -8.47 7.72
C ILE A 89 -7.97 -8.06 7.92
N ALA A 90 -7.71 -6.83 8.34
CA ALA A 90 -6.37 -6.31 8.61
C ALA A 90 -5.68 -7.00 9.79
N HIS A 91 -6.38 -7.77 10.62
CA HIS A 91 -5.71 -8.64 11.60
C HIS A 91 -4.88 -9.76 10.92
N ARG A 92 -5.23 -10.14 9.67
CA ARG A 92 -4.43 -11.04 8.81
C ARG A 92 -3.13 -10.39 8.31
N PHE A 93 -2.95 -9.10 8.56
CA PHE A 93 -1.83 -8.29 8.09
C PHE A 93 -0.48 -8.74 8.65
N GLY A 94 -0.44 -9.47 9.76
CA GLY A 94 0.80 -9.91 10.41
C GLY A 94 1.66 -8.70 10.82
N GLY A 95 1.67 -8.35 12.11
CA GLY A 95 2.33 -7.12 12.55
C GLY A 95 1.96 -6.73 13.98
N SER A 96 2.71 -5.79 14.55
CA SER A 96 2.52 -5.27 15.90
C SER A 96 1.30 -4.34 16.00
N HIS A 97 0.77 -4.14 17.21
CA HIS A 97 -0.48 -3.38 17.46
C HIS A 97 -0.48 -1.97 16.84
N ALA A 98 0.64 -1.23 16.90
CA ALA A 98 0.76 0.12 16.34
C ALA A 98 0.51 0.23 14.83
N GLN A 99 0.62 -0.88 14.09
CA GLN A 99 0.36 -0.92 12.65
C GLN A 99 -1.13 -1.07 12.34
N ARG A 100 -1.89 -1.69 13.24
CA ARG A 100 -3.35 -1.79 13.12
C ARG A 100 -4.00 -0.43 13.34
N ASP A 101 -3.43 0.40 14.21
CA ASP A 101 -3.93 1.75 14.48
C ASP A 101 -3.96 2.63 13.21
N VAL A 102 -3.02 2.46 12.29
CA VAL A 102 -3.03 3.18 10.99
C VAL A 102 -4.26 2.85 10.14
N ILE A 103 -4.82 1.65 10.31
CA ILE A 103 -5.97 1.14 9.56
C ILE A 103 -7.28 1.34 10.35
N ASP A 104 -7.22 1.26 11.68
CA ASP A 104 -8.39 1.20 12.57
C ASP A 104 -8.83 2.53 13.19
N LEU A 105 -8.01 3.58 13.15
CA LEU A 105 -8.41 4.90 13.66
C LEU A 105 -9.54 5.54 12.84
#